data_AF-A0A238YNJ5-F1
#
_entry.id   AF-A0A238YNJ5-F1
#
_cell.length_a   1.000
_cell.length_b   1.000
_cell.length_c   1.000
_cell.angle_alpha   90.00
_cell.angle_beta   90.00
_cell.angle_gamma   90.00
#
_symmetry.space_group_name_H-M   'P 1'
#
loop_
_entity.id
_entity.type
_entity.pdbx_description
1 polymer ?
#
loop_
_entity_poly.entity_id
_entity_poly.type
_entity_poly.pdbx_seq_one_letter_code
_entity_poly.pdbx_strand_id
1 'polypeptide(L)'
;MKSIITLLLVTSAILPSSQTTPYSGEYANKNKTENGEVYEWHLSLKEDGTFLYHFYRDLNCNQCIEEHFYGKGTWKGSKKVITFYAKETDIDVNHTINFNKSKARVYKKTSKNKSKKNHKQSIWFYASETPSIKGLQLYKEK
;
A
#
# COMPACT_ATOMS: atom_id res chain seq x y z
N MET A 1 -56.89 7.40 30.93
CA MET A 1 -56.07 7.09 29.73
C MET A 1 -54.62 7.37 30.07
N LYS A 2 -53.76 6.35 30.11
CA LYS A 2 -52.32 6.47 30.31
C LYS A 2 -51.66 5.50 29.33
N SER A 3 -51.07 6.03 28.26
CA SER A 3 -50.20 5.25 27.38
C SER A 3 -48.78 5.81 27.53
N ILE A 4 -47.91 5.04 28.17
CA ILE A 4 -46.48 5.30 28.22
C ILE A 4 -45.88 4.52 27.06
N ILE A 5 -45.38 5.23 26.04
CA ILE A 5 -44.66 4.63 24.91
C ILE A 5 -43.17 4.69 25.26
N THR A 6 -42.56 3.54 25.48
CA THR A 6 -41.11 3.42 25.73
C THR A 6 -40.39 3.25 24.40
N LEU A 7 -39.61 4.25 24.00
CA LEU A 7 -38.76 4.21 22.81
C LEU A 7 -37.39 3.62 23.18
N LEU A 8 -37.10 2.40 22.70
CA LEU A 8 -35.82 1.72 22.94
C LEU A 8 -34.82 2.11 21.84
N LEU A 9 -33.89 3.03 22.16
CA LEU A 9 -32.80 3.41 21.26
C LEU A 9 -31.63 2.43 21.42
N VAL A 10 -31.51 1.45 20.53
CA VAL A 10 -30.35 0.54 20.49
C VAL A 10 -29.29 1.19 19.61
N THR A 11 -28.35 1.91 20.22
CA THR A 11 -27.13 2.36 19.52
C THR A 11 -26.14 1.21 19.54
N SER A 12 -26.01 0.46 18.43
CA SER A 12 -24.87 -0.45 18.29
C SER A 12 -23.61 0.40 18.10
N ALA A 13 -22.72 0.38 19.09
CA ALA A 13 -21.38 0.92 18.92
C ALA A 13 -20.62 -0.01 17.97
N ILE A 14 -20.46 0.42 16.71
CA ILE A 14 -19.55 -0.23 15.77
C ILE A 14 -18.15 0.00 16.32
N LEU A 15 -17.55 -1.01 16.95
CA LEU A 15 -16.16 -0.95 17.37
C LEU A 15 -15.29 -0.96 16.10
N PRO A 16 -14.54 0.11 15.77
CA PRO A 16 -13.55 0.02 14.71
C PRO A 16 -12.51 -1.02 15.14
N SER A 17 -12.43 -2.12 14.40
CA SER A 17 -11.31 -3.05 14.51
C SER A 17 -10.08 -2.32 13.99
N SER A 18 -9.35 -1.64 14.87
CA SER A 18 -7.98 -1.25 14.59
C SER A 18 -7.17 -2.52 14.51
N GLN A 19 -6.87 -2.96 13.30
CA GLN A 19 -5.84 -3.95 13.11
C GLN A 19 -4.51 -3.21 13.29
N THR A 20 -3.90 -3.32 14.47
CA THR A 20 -2.44 -3.09 14.57
C THR A 20 -1.75 -4.22 13.82
N THR A 21 -1.77 -4.09 12.49
CA THR A 21 -1.16 -5.05 11.58
C THR A 21 0.35 -4.82 11.62
N PRO A 22 1.18 -5.87 11.80
CA PRO A 22 2.65 -5.72 11.80
C PRO A 22 3.22 -5.25 10.44
N TYR A 23 2.36 -5.01 9.46
CA TYR A 23 2.69 -4.67 8.10
C TYR A 23 2.36 -3.23 7.74
N SER A 24 1.61 -2.49 8.58
CA SER A 24 1.33 -1.07 8.35
C SER A 24 2.62 -0.24 8.27
N GLY A 25 2.52 0.90 7.60
CA GLY A 25 3.59 1.88 7.43
C GLY A 25 3.88 2.20 5.96
N GLU A 26 4.90 3.02 5.78
CA GLU A 26 5.33 3.52 4.48
C GLU A 26 6.41 2.63 3.88
N TYR A 27 6.33 2.39 2.58
CA TYR A 27 7.26 1.59 1.82
C TYR A 27 7.64 2.31 0.54
N ALA A 28 8.93 2.35 0.24
CA ALA A 28 9.41 3.00 -0.97
C ALA A 28 10.53 2.23 -1.67
N ASN A 29 10.68 2.53 -2.96
CA ASN A 29 11.86 2.21 -3.74
C ASN A 29 12.15 3.40 -4.65
N LYS A 30 13.43 3.69 -4.88
CA LYS A 30 13.87 4.76 -5.76
C LYS A 30 15.02 4.25 -6.61
N ASN A 31 14.91 4.46 -7.91
CA ASN A 31 15.95 4.19 -8.87
C ASN A 31 16.26 5.49 -9.63
N LYS A 32 17.56 5.73 -9.87
CA LYS A 32 18.02 6.77 -10.78
C LYS A 32 19.02 6.14 -11.75
N THR A 33 18.80 6.31 -13.04
CA THR A 33 19.71 5.80 -14.07
C THR A 33 20.88 6.74 -14.28
N GLU A 34 21.95 6.26 -14.93
CA GLU A 34 23.12 7.09 -15.28
C GLU A 34 22.73 8.26 -16.20
N ASN A 35 21.75 8.04 -17.06
CA ASN A 35 21.19 9.05 -17.96
C ASN A 35 20.25 10.03 -17.25
N GLY A 36 20.07 9.90 -15.93
CA GLY A 36 19.32 10.84 -15.11
C GLY A 36 17.83 10.54 -14.95
N GLU A 37 17.30 9.50 -15.60
CA GLU A 37 15.90 9.08 -15.41
C GLU A 37 15.65 8.71 -13.94
N VAL A 38 14.48 9.09 -13.42
CA VAL A 38 14.08 8.86 -12.03
C VAL A 38 12.81 8.03 -11.99
N TYR A 39 12.82 7.02 -11.14
CA TYR A 39 11.67 6.16 -10.86
C TYR A 39 11.50 6.04 -9.35
N GLU A 40 10.35 6.48 -8.84
CA GLU A 40 10.06 6.49 -7.41
C GLU A 40 8.72 5.83 -7.14
N TRP A 41 8.73 4.79 -6.32
CA TRP A 41 7.54 4.07 -5.89
C TRP A 41 7.32 4.32 -4.41
N HIS A 42 6.08 4.62 -4.05
CA HIS A 42 5.64 4.80 -2.68
C HIS A 42 4.34 4.02 -2.44
N LEU A 43 4.27 3.34 -1.29
CA LEU A 43 3.10 2.61 -0.85
C LEU A 43 2.87 2.83 0.65
N SER A 44 1.74 3.43 0.97
CA SER A 44 1.24 3.60 2.34
C SER A 44 0.28 2.47 2.68
N LEU A 45 0.60 1.67 3.69
CA LEU A 45 -0.30 0.67 4.26
C LEU A 45 -0.85 1.19 5.57
N LYS A 46 -2.09 1.69 5.57
CA LYS A 46 -2.73 2.27 6.74
C LYS A 46 -3.30 1.20 7.67
N GLU A 47 -3.36 1.51 8.97
CA GLU A 47 -3.85 0.58 10.01
C GLU A 47 -5.34 0.26 9.88
N ASP A 48 -6.11 1.13 9.23
CA ASP A 48 -7.52 0.91 8.91
C ASP A 48 -7.74 -0.12 7.78
N GLY A 49 -6.66 -0.68 7.23
CA GLY A 49 -6.70 -1.65 6.14
C GLY A 49 -6.85 -1.02 4.75
N THR A 50 -6.69 0.29 4.61
CA THR A 50 -6.61 0.97 3.31
C THR A 50 -5.15 1.17 2.87
N PHE A 51 -4.94 1.33 1.57
CA PHE A 51 -3.62 1.69 1.03
C PHE A 51 -3.70 2.81 0.02
N LEU A 52 -2.58 3.52 -0.13
CA LEU A 52 -2.33 4.47 -1.20
C LEU A 52 -1.01 4.13 -1.87
N TYR A 53 -0.99 4.15 -3.20
CA TYR A 53 0.18 3.92 -4.02
C TYR A 53 0.42 5.14 -4.90
N HIS A 54 1.69 5.50 -5.07
CA HIS A 54 2.14 6.51 -6.00
C HIS A 54 3.41 6.00 -6.69
N PHE A 55 3.42 6.09 -8.02
CA PHE A 55 4.61 5.93 -8.83
C PHE A 55 4.86 7.22 -9.59
N TYR A 56 6.05 7.79 -9.37
CA TYR A 56 6.58 8.92 -10.09
C TYR A 56 7.62 8.45 -11.08
N ARG A 57 7.56 9.01 -12.29
CA ARG A 57 8.53 8.77 -13.35
C ARG A 57 8.94 10.09 -13.99
N ASP A 58 10.24 10.28 -14.14
CA ASP A 58 10.84 11.32 -14.95
C ASP A 58 11.86 10.68 -15.89
N LEU A 59 11.64 10.83 -17.20
CA LEU A 59 12.46 10.23 -18.24
C LEU A 59 13.67 11.11 -18.63
N ASN A 60 13.86 12.26 -17.99
CA ASN A 60 14.96 13.19 -18.22
C ASN A 60 15.21 13.47 -19.71
N CYS A 61 14.14 13.81 -20.44
CA CYS A 61 14.19 14.09 -21.87
C CYS A 61 13.54 15.45 -22.17
N ASN A 62 14.04 16.17 -23.18
CA ASN A 62 13.67 17.58 -23.44
C ASN A 62 12.16 17.84 -23.62
N GLN A 63 11.39 16.83 -24.06
CA GLN A 63 9.95 16.94 -24.29
C GLN A 63 9.13 16.02 -23.38
N CYS A 64 9.79 15.27 -22.49
CA CYS A 64 9.12 14.41 -21.53
C CYS A 64 8.59 15.29 -20.40
N ILE A 65 7.38 14.98 -19.94
CA ILE A 65 6.85 15.53 -18.71
C ILE A 65 7.00 14.50 -17.60
N GLU A 66 7.03 14.98 -16.37
CA GLU A 66 6.91 14.13 -15.18
C GLU A 66 5.55 13.41 -15.20
N GLU A 67 5.57 12.13 -14.88
CA GLU A 67 4.38 11.28 -14.89
C GLU A 67 4.10 10.75 -13.49
N HIS A 68 2.81 10.79 -13.12
CA HIS A 68 2.33 10.36 -11.83
C HIS A 68 1.22 9.33 -12.01
N PHE A 69 1.40 8.18 -11.35
CA PHE A 69 0.47 7.08 -11.40
C PHE A 69 0.05 6.71 -9.99
N TYR A 70 -1.25 6.73 -9.73
CA TYR A 70 -1.78 6.45 -8.40
C TYR A 70 -2.65 5.21 -8.38
N GLY A 71 -2.68 4.56 -7.23
CA GLY A 71 -3.58 3.46 -6.93
C GLY A 71 -4.07 3.57 -5.49
N LYS A 72 -5.27 3.06 -5.23
CA LYS A 72 -5.83 3.00 -3.88
C LYS A 72 -6.69 1.75 -3.72
N GLY A 73 -7.04 1.45 -2.47
CA GLY A 73 -7.93 0.34 -2.14
C GLY A 73 -7.72 -0.16 -0.73
N THR A 74 -7.91 -1.46 -0.54
CA THR A 74 -7.76 -2.12 0.77
C THR A 74 -6.75 -3.25 0.72
N TRP A 75 -6.24 -3.62 1.89
CA TRP A 75 -5.26 -4.68 2.04
C TRP A 75 -5.54 -5.51 3.29
N LYS A 76 -5.07 -6.77 3.27
CA LYS A 76 -5.12 -7.68 4.41
C LYS A 76 -3.81 -8.43 4.54
N GLY A 77 -3.26 -8.47 5.74
CA GLY A 77 -2.04 -9.20 6.06
C GLY A 77 -2.31 -10.53 6.78
N SER A 78 -1.68 -11.61 6.34
CA SER A 78 -1.68 -12.90 7.06
C SER A 78 -0.44 -13.72 6.70
N LYS A 79 0.18 -14.38 7.68
CA LYS A 79 1.32 -15.31 7.49
C LYS A 79 2.44 -14.76 6.57
N LYS A 80 2.83 -13.49 6.76
CA LYS A 80 3.82 -12.75 5.94
C LYS A 80 3.41 -12.51 4.48
N VAL A 81 2.13 -12.61 4.17
CA VAL A 81 1.56 -12.27 2.86
C VAL A 81 0.60 -11.11 3.05
N ILE A 82 0.69 -10.13 2.17
CA ILE A 82 -0.25 -9.01 2.06
C ILE A 82 -1.04 -9.24 0.77
N THR A 83 -2.37 -9.28 0.87
CA THR A 83 -3.26 -9.35 -0.28
C THR A 83 -3.96 -8.01 -0.44
N PHE A 84 -3.97 -7.50 -1.67
CA PHE A 84 -4.54 -6.21 -2.04
C PHE A 84 -5.83 -6.40 -2.82
N TYR A 85 -6.76 -5.47 -2.61
CA TYR A 85 -8.08 -5.44 -3.22
C TYR A 85 -8.38 -4.01 -3.65
N ALA A 86 -8.77 -3.82 -4.90
CA ALA A 86 -9.30 -2.57 -5.42
C ALA A 86 -10.66 -2.87 -6.03
N LYS A 87 -11.68 -2.12 -5.58
CA LYS A 87 -13.03 -2.15 -6.16
C LYS A 87 -13.07 -1.24 -7.38
N GLU A 88 -14.14 -1.34 -8.17
CA GLU A 88 -14.36 -0.42 -9.29
C GLU A 88 -14.37 1.05 -8.84
N THR A 89 -14.93 1.34 -7.66
CA THR A 89 -14.94 2.69 -7.07
C THR A 89 -13.56 3.18 -6.61
N ASP A 90 -12.58 2.28 -6.49
CA ASP A 90 -11.20 2.63 -6.17
C ASP A 90 -10.39 3.02 -7.42
N ILE A 91 -10.94 2.75 -8.62
CA ILE A 91 -10.35 3.10 -9.91
C ILE A 91 -11.07 4.33 -10.45
N ASP A 92 -10.34 5.44 -10.54
CA ASP A 92 -10.88 6.72 -11.02
C ASP A 92 -9.87 7.43 -11.91
N VAL A 93 -10.23 8.63 -12.39
CA VAL A 93 -9.39 9.44 -13.27
C VAL A 93 -8.01 9.75 -12.67
N ASN A 94 -7.92 9.80 -11.33
CA ASN A 94 -6.68 10.08 -10.62
C ASN A 94 -5.98 8.78 -10.16
N HIS A 95 -6.72 7.70 -9.92
CA HIS A 95 -6.22 6.41 -9.41
C HIS A 95 -6.41 5.30 -10.45
N THR A 96 -5.50 5.21 -11.41
CA THR A 96 -5.60 4.28 -12.54
C THR A 96 -4.89 2.95 -12.33
N ILE A 97 -3.98 2.86 -11.35
CA ILE A 97 -3.21 1.64 -11.08
C ILE A 97 -4.04 0.66 -10.25
N ASN A 98 -4.42 -0.43 -10.90
CA ASN A 98 -5.24 -1.47 -10.29
C ASN A 98 -4.39 -2.50 -9.53
N PHE A 99 -4.57 -2.56 -8.21
CA PHE A 99 -3.92 -3.55 -7.34
C PHE A 99 -4.79 -4.78 -7.06
N ASN A 100 -6.00 -4.88 -7.62
CA ASN A 100 -6.90 -5.98 -7.34
C ASN A 100 -6.22 -7.34 -7.54
N LYS A 101 -6.44 -8.25 -6.58
CA LYS A 101 -5.83 -9.60 -6.50
C LYS A 101 -4.29 -9.61 -6.43
N SER A 102 -3.63 -8.47 -6.22
CA SER A 102 -2.17 -8.44 -6.05
C SER A 102 -1.79 -9.04 -4.70
N LYS A 103 -0.65 -9.75 -4.67
CA LYS A 103 -0.11 -10.37 -3.46
C LYS A 103 1.37 -10.02 -3.32
N ALA A 104 1.73 -9.58 -2.12
CA ALA A 104 3.10 -9.29 -1.75
C ALA A 104 3.57 -10.17 -0.58
N ARG A 105 4.83 -10.57 -0.59
CA ARG A 105 5.47 -11.27 0.52
C ARG A 105 6.31 -10.32 1.34
N VAL A 106 6.17 -10.39 2.66
CA VAL A 106 6.91 -9.58 3.62
C VAL A 106 8.20 -10.30 4.01
N TYR A 107 9.32 -9.61 3.83
CA TYR A 107 10.65 -10.05 4.26
C TYR A 107 11.14 -9.18 5.41
N LYS A 108 11.55 -9.81 6.50
CA LYS A 108 12.19 -9.13 7.64
C LYS A 108 13.61 -9.66 7.76
N LYS A 109 14.62 -8.81 7.56
CA LYS A 109 16.02 -9.20 7.71
C LYS A 109 16.31 -9.42 9.21
N THR A 110 16.68 -10.63 9.60
CA THR A 110 17.08 -10.93 10.98
C THR A 110 18.53 -10.51 11.20
N SER A 111 18.77 -9.78 12.29
CA SER A 111 20.06 -9.21 12.67
C SER A 111 21.01 -10.29 13.21
N LYS A 112 21.52 -11.20 12.36
CA LYS A 112 22.61 -12.10 12.79
C LYS A 112 24.01 -11.49 12.64
N ASN A 113 24.16 -10.33 12.00
CA ASN A 113 25.40 -9.56 11.98
C ASN A 113 25.10 -8.06 12.07
N LYS A 114 25.47 -7.44 13.20
CA LYS A 114 25.31 -6.01 13.50
C LYS A 114 26.29 -5.16 12.69
N SER A 115 26.23 -5.18 11.36
CA SER A 115 26.75 -4.05 10.59
C SER A 115 25.63 -3.00 10.48
N LYS A 116 25.97 -1.74 10.76
CA LYS A 116 25.06 -0.60 10.96
C LYS A 116 24.23 -0.18 9.72
N LYS A 117 23.94 -1.08 8.78
CA LYS A 117 23.21 -0.80 7.54
C LYS A 117 21.81 -1.46 7.56
N ASN A 118 20.88 -0.71 8.16
CA ASN A 118 19.44 -0.66 7.91
C ASN A 118 18.66 -2.00 7.92
N HIS A 119 17.95 -2.24 9.02
CA HIS A 119 16.91 -3.26 9.23
C HIS A 119 15.65 -3.03 8.36
N LYS A 120 15.78 -2.87 7.04
CA LYS A 120 14.61 -2.59 6.20
C LYS A 120 13.82 -3.87 5.97
N GLN A 121 12.69 -4.00 6.66
CA GLN A 121 11.59 -4.84 6.21
C GLN A 121 11.28 -4.49 4.75
N SER A 122 10.96 -5.46 3.91
CA SER A 122 10.55 -5.21 2.53
C SER A 122 9.31 -6.01 2.17
N ILE A 123 8.62 -5.56 1.14
CA ILE A 123 7.50 -6.25 0.52
C ILE A 123 7.84 -6.49 -0.95
N TRP A 124 7.57 -7.69 -1.44
CA TRP A 124 7.82 -8.06 -2.83
C TRP A 124 6.55 -8.62 -3.46
N PHE A 125 6.07 -7.99 -4.53
CA PHE A 125 4.84 -8.30 -5.23
C PHE A 125 5.05 -9.48 -6.19
N TYR A 126 4.90 -10.70 -5.70
CA TYR A 126 5.11 -11.91 -6.52
C TYR A 126 3.94 -12.22 -7.47
N ALA A 127 2.76 -11.64 -7.22
CA ALA A 127 1.58 -11.79 -8.07
C ALA A 127 0.84 -10.46 -8.21
N SER A 128 0.51 -10.09 -9.44
CA SER A 128 -0.38 -8.98 -9.79
C SER A 128 -0.86 -9.18 -11.23
N GLU A 129 -2.09 -8.76 -11.54
CA GLU A 129 -2.59 -8.66 -12.91
C GLU A 129 -2.01 -7.42 -13.63
N THR A 130 -1.53 -6.42 -12.87
CA THR A 130 -0.86 -5.22 -13.40
C THR A 130 0.65 -5.49 -13.57
N PRO A 131 1.19 -5.49 -14.81
CA PRO A 131 2.57 -5.89 -15.07
C PRO A 131 3.62 -5.05 -14.33
N SER A 132 3.42 -3.74 -14.21
CA SER A 132 4.34 -2.84 -13.51
C SER A 132 4.42 -3.06 -12.00
N ILE A 133 3.44 -3.74 -11.42
CA ILE A 133 3.43 -4.11 -9.99
C ILE A 133 4.06 -5.48 -9.78
N LYS A 134 3.89 -6.42 -10.71
CA LYS A 134 4.46 -7.77 -10.59
C LYS A 134 5.99 -7.71 -10.61
N GLY A 135 6.61 -8.21 -9.55
CA GLY A 135 8.05 -8.19 -9.34
C GLY A 135 8.56 -6.98 -8.57
N LEU A 136 7.74 -5.95 -8.35
CA LEU A 136 8.13 -4.75 -7.61
C LEU A 136 8.51 -5.12 -6.17
N GLN A 137 9.64 -4.58 -5.70
CA GLN A 137 10.06 -4.70 -4.32
C GLN A 137 10.16 -3.31 -3.69
N LEU A 138 9.49 -3.13 -2.56
CA LEU A 138 9.49 -1.88 -1.79
C LEU A 138 10.05 -2.14 -0.39
N TYR A 139 10.73 -1.14 0.16
CA TYR A 139 11.40 -1.23 1.46
C TYR A 139 10.73 -0.30 2.45
N LYS A 140 10.47 -0.81 3.66
CA LYS A 140 9.86 -0.03 4.73
C LYS A 140 10.73 1.18 5.05
N GLU A 141 10.08 2.34 5.10
CA GLU A 141 10.69 3.57 5.58
C GLU A 141 10.84 3.52 7.11
N LYS A 142 11.73 4.35 7.66
CA LYS A 142 12.18 4.24 9.06
C LYS A 142 11.06 4.51 10.06
#